data_AF-A0A1S4C2F1-F1
#
_entry.id   AF-A0A1S4C2F1-F1
#
_cell.length_a   1.000
_cell.length_b   1.000
_cell.length_c   1.000
_cell.angle_alpha   90.00
_cell.angle_beta   90.00
_cell.angle_gamma   90.00
#
_symmetry.space_group_name_H-M   'P 1'
#
loop_
_entity.id
_entity.type
_entity.pdbx_description
1 polymer ?
#
loop_
_entity_poly.entity_id
_entity_poly.type
_entity_poly.pdbx_seq_one_letter_code
_entity_poly.pdbx_strand_id
1 'polypeptide(L)'
;MFAARNSDKIPDWLRKDIWDKLLEKLNTAEWKAKSEQAKTNCASSKGGSLYTGGSITFTAHKLRLEKERGRDMSHDEVFEELHKKKKKDGTREHWVETHYHKRLEECQQTQPPSTQPTPDDMASLWTEAAGGVNK
;
A
#
# COMPACT_ATOMS: atom_id res chain seq x y z
N MET A 1 -1.82 3.02 20.02
CA MET A 1 -0.37 3.14 20.34
C MET A 1 0.13 4.58 20.34
N PHE A 2 -0.16 5.41 19.33
CA PHE A 2 0.27 6.83 19.31
C PHE A 2 -0.22 7.66 20.51
N ALA A 3 -1.45 7.42 20.99
CA ALA A 3 -2.01 8.14 22.13
C ALA A 3 -1.25 7.90 23.45
N ALA A 4 -0.73 6.70 23.68
CA ALA A 4 0.03 6.37 24.90
C ALA A 4 1.36 7.14 24.94
N ARG A 5 2.07 7.24 23.79
CA ARG A 5 3.34 7.97 23.66
C ARG A 5 3.19 9.46 23.94
N ASN A 6 2.14 10.10 23.42
CA ASN A 6 1.95 11.54 23.60
C ASN A 6 1.47 11.91 25.02
N SER A 7 1.02 10.92 25.79
CA SER A 7 0.59 11.11 27.17
C SER A 7 1.68 10.81 28.21
N ASP A 8 2.87 10.36 27.80
CA ASP A 8 3.96 9.86 28.67
C ASP A 8 3.50 8.84 29.73
N LYS A 9 2.36 8.18 29.50
CA LYS A 9 1.79 7.19 30.40
C LYS A 9 2.18 5.80 29.94
N ILE A 10 2.83 5.08 30.84
CA ILE A 10 3.11 3.65 30.67
C ILE A 10 1.77 2.91 30.72
N PRO A 11 1.44 2.07 29.73
CA PRO A 11 0.27 1.20 29.80
C PRO A 11 0.37 0.19 30.95
N ASP A 12 -0.74 -0.10 31.63
CA ASP A 12 -0.76 -0.99 32.82
C ASP A 12 -0.20 -2.41 32.55
N TRP A 13 -0.25 -2.86 31.29
CA TRP A 13 0.25 -4.17 30.87
C TRP A 13 1.75 -4.19 30.53
N LEU A 14 2.41 -3.03 30.47
CA LEU A 14 3.79 -2.88 30.04
C LEU A 14 4.73 -2.63 31.22
N ARG A 15 5.78 -3.43 31.34
CA ARG A 15 6.78 -3.25 32.38
C ARG A 15 7.64 -2.00 32.12
N LYS A 16 8.01 -1.32 33.21
CA LYS A 16 8.79 -0.07 33.16
C LYS A 16 10.15 -0.23 32.49
N ASP A 17 10.86 -1.34 32.75
CA ASP A 17 12.16 -1.63 32.15
C ASP A 17 12.11 -1.79 30.62
N ILE A 18 11.01 -2.34 30.10
CA ILE A 18 10.76 -2.46 28.67
C ILE A 18 10.37 -1.10 28.06
N TRP A 19 9.57 -0.32 28.79
CA TRP A 19 9.19 1.04 28.39
C TRP A 19 10.41 1.97 28.26
N ASP A 20 11.32 1.95 29.22
CA ASP A 20 12.52 2.79 29.21
C ASP A 20 13.42 2.47 28.01
N LYS A 21 13.62 1.17 27.70
CA LYS A 21 14.35 0.72 26.49
C LYS A 21 13.68 1.16 25.19
N LEU A 22 12.35 1.14 25.16
CA LEU A 22 11.56 1.63 24.03
C LEU A 22 11.76 3.14 23.85
N LEU A 23 11.67 3.91 24.93
CA LEU A 23 11.91 5.35 24.89
C LEU A 23 13.32 5.68 24.44
N GLU A 24 14.34 4.96 24.91
CA GLU A 24 15.73 5.15 24.50
C GLU A 24 15.86 5.00 22.97
N LYS A 25 15.31 3.92 22.40
CA LYS A 25 15.36 3.67 20.96
C LYS A 25 14.54 4.69 20.15
N LEU A 26 13.33 5.01 20.60
CA LEU A 26 12.41 5.93 19.91
C LEU A 26 12.85 7.40 19.98
N ASN A 27 13.63 7.78 21.00
CA ASN A 27 14.12 9.14 21.16
C ASN A 27 15.37 9.46 20.35
N THR A 28 16.02 8.46 19.74
CA THR A 28 17.15 8.68 18.85
C THR A 28 16.77 9.59 17.66
N ALA A 29 17.68 10.48 17.29
CA ALA A 29 17.48 11.40 16.18
C ALA A 29 17.24 10.65 14.85
N GLU A 30 17.95 9.53 14.66
CA GLU A 30 17.79 8.66 13.50
C GLU A 30 16.36 8.09 13.39
N TRP A 31 15.81 7.58 14.50
CA TRP A 31 14.46 7.04 14.51
C TRP A 31 13.43 8.14 14.24
N LYS A 32 13.58 9.32 14.85
CA LYS A 32 12.67 10.46 14.63
C LYS A 32 12.68 10.92 13.17
N ALA A 33 13.86 11.01 12.55
CA ALA A 33 13.99 11.36 11.14
C ALA A 33 13.28 10.34 10.23
N LYS A 34 13.49 9.03 10.46
CA LYS A 34 12.79 7.96 9.74
C LYS A 34 11.28 8.02 9.96
N SER A 35 10.82 8.30 11.18
CA SER A 35 9.39 8.42 11.50
C SER A 35 8.73 9.60 10.80
N GLU A 36 9.38 10.77 10.74
CA GLU A 36 8.84 11.94 10.02
C GLU A 36 8.86 11.72 8.50
N GLN A 37 9.90 11.05 7.97
CA GLN A 37 9.92 10.64 6.57
C GLN A 37 8.77 9.67 6.25
N ALA A 38 8.56 8.65 7.08
CA ALA A 38 7.46 7.70 6.91
C ALA A 38 6.09 8.39 7.01
N LYS A 39 5.94 9.35 7.93
CA LYS A 39 4.72 10.16 8.06
C LYS A 39 4.48 11.02 6.83
N THR A 40 5.53 11.62 6.27
CA THR A 40 5.47 12.42 5.03
C THR A 40 5.11 11.55 3.85
N ASN A 41 5.72 10.37 3.73
CA ASN A 41 5.39 9.39 2.69
C ASN A 41 3.93 8.91 2.82
N CYS A 42 3.43 8.69 4.05
CA CYS A 42 2.04 8.30 4.28
C CYS A 42 1.04 9.44 4.01
N ALA A 43 1.44 10.70 4.23
CA ALA A 43 0.64 11.89 3.90
C ALA A 43 0.74 12.30 2.43
N SER A 44 1.70 11.75 1.68
CA SER A 44 1.83 11.98 0.25
C SER A 44 0.61 11.42 -0.49
N SER A 45 0.05 12.22 -1.39
CA SER A 45 -0.96 11.76 -2.34
C SER A 45 -0.34 11.12 -3.59
N LYS A 46 1.00 11.06 -3.67
CA LYS A 46 1.76 10.42 -4.76
C LYS A 46 2.25 9.05 -4.31
N GLY A 47 2.01 8.04 -5.16
CA GLY A 47 2.40 6.65 -4.94
C GLY A 47 1.20 5.80 -4.56
N GLY A 48 1.21 4.54 -5.03
CA GLY A 48 0.18 3.49 -4.93
C GLY A 48 -0.23 3.05 -3.53
N SER A 49 -0.17 3.92 -2.53
CA SER A 49 -0.56 3.68 -1.14
C SER A 49 -2.08 3.50 -0.95
N LEU A 50 -2.89 3.48 -2.01
CA LEU A 50 -4.32 3.19 -1.93
C LEU A 50 -4.59 1.69 -2.05
N TYR A 51 -3.93 0.85 -1.26
CA TYR A 51 -4.38 -0.53 -1.12
C TYR A 51 -5.63 -0.57 -0.23
N THR A 52 -6.80 -0.69 -0.84
CA THR A 52 -8.09 -0.74 -0.12
C THR A 52 -8.55 -2.17 0.22
N GLY A 53 -7.75 -3.18 -0.13
CA GLY A 53 -8.07 -4.60 0.06
C GLY A 53 -7.98 -5.12 1.50
N GLY A 54 -7.45 -4.32 2.43
CA GLY A 54 -7.29 -4.71 3.84
C GLY A 54 -6.29 -5.84 4.06
N SER A 55 -6.51 -6.71 5.05
CA SER A 55 -5.60 -7.83 5.37
C SER A 55 -5.96 -9.12 4.61
N ILE A 56 -6.44 -9.00 3.38
CA ILE A 56 -6.82 -10.14 2.53
C ILE A 56 -5.80 -10.28 1.41
N THR A 57 -5.42 -11.52 1.09
CA THR A 57 -4.50 -11.81 -0.02
C THR A 57 -5.15 -11.47 -1.35
N PHE A 58 -4.33 -11.09 -2.33
CA PHE A 58 -4.79 -10.78 -3.69
C PHE A 58 -5.65 -11.91 -4.28
N THR A 59 -5.23 -13.17 -4.12
CA THR A 59 -5.95 -14.36 -4.59
C THR A 59 -7.33 -14.50 -3.94
N ALA A 60 -7.43 -14.31 -2.62
CA ALA A 60 -8.71 -14.36 -1.93
C ALA A 60 -9.63 -13.21 -2.37
N HIS A 61 -9.06 -12.04 -2.66
CA HIS A 61 -9.80 -10.90 -3.18
C HIS A 61 -10.30 -11.12 -4.61
N LYS A 62 -9.48 -11.74 -5.47
CA LYS A 62 -9.85 -12.19 -6.81
C LYS A 62 -11.03 -13.16 -6.75
N LEU A 63 -10.92 -14.22 -5.96
CA LEU A 63 -12.00 -15.23 -5.83
C LEU A 63 -13.32 -14.59 -5.37
N ARG A 64 -13.25 -13.61 -4.46
CA ARG A 64 -14.45 -12.89 -4.01
C ARG A 64 -15.06 -12.06 -5.13
N LEU A 65 -14.25 -11.34 -5.89
CA LEU A 65 -14.70 -10.53 -7.02
C LEU A 65 -15.29 -11.40 -8.16
N GLU A 66 -14.68 -12.56 -8.43
CA GLU A 66 -15.19 -13.51 -9.43
C GLU A 66 -16.56 -14.05 -9.03
N LYS A 67 -16.72 -14.39 -7.74
CA LYS A 67 -18.01 -14.80 -7.19
C LYS A 67 -19.05 -13.68 -7.22
N GLU A 68 -18.65 -12.44 -6.90
CA GLU A 68 -19.54 -11.27 -6.90
C GLU A 68 -19.99 -10.89 -8.32
N ARG A 69 -19.12 -11.00 -9.32
CA ARG A 69 -19.41 -10.63 -10.71
C ARG A 69 -19.90 -11.80 -11.59
N GLY A 70 -19.75 -13.04 -11.13
CA GLY A 70 -20.14 -14.24 -11.87
C GLY A 70 -19.28 -14.52 -13.10
N ARG A 71 -18.07 -13.97 -13.16
CA ARG A 71 -17.10 -14.17 -14.24
C ARG A 71 -15.67 -14.19 -13.71
N ASP A 72 -14.76 -14.81 -14.44
CA ASP A 72 -13.33 -14.74 -14.16
C ASP A 72 -12.83 -13.30 -14.27
N MET A 73 -11.98 -12.91 -13.34
CA MET A 73 -11.43 -11.55 -13.25
C MET A 73 -9.96 -11.58 -13.61
N SER A 74 -9.56 -10.67 -14.49
CA SER A 74 -8.15 -10.52 -14.86
C SER A 74 -7.37 -9.86 -13.71
N HIS A 75 -6.05 -10.01 -13.73
CA HIS A 75 -5.20 -9.47 -12.65
C HIS A 75 -5.26 -7.94 -12.59
N ASP A 76 -5.31 -7.29 -13.75
CA ASP A 76 -5.51 -5.84 -13.91
C ASP A 76 -6.88 -5.38 -13.39
N GLU A 77 -7.97 -6.11 -13.67
CA GLU A 77 -9.28 -5.76 -13.11
C GLU A 77 -9.31 -5.84 -11.58
N VAL A 78 -8.73 -6.91 -11.01
CA VAL A 78 -8.62 -7.06 -9.55
C VAL A 78 -7.75 -5.94 -8.97
N PHE A 79 -6.65 -5.60 -9.65
CA PHE A 79 -5.77 -4.52 -9.24
C PHE A 79 -6.51 -3.17 -9.19
N GLU A 80 -7.23 -2.82 -10.26
CA GLU A 80 -8.02 -1.59 -10.33
C GLU A 80 -9.06 -1.55 -9.20
N GLU A 81 -9.73 -2.65 -8.93
CA GLU A 81 -10.73 -2.73 -7.85
C GLU A 81 -10.12 -2.53 -6.46
N LEU A 82 -8.88 -2.99 -6.25
CA LEU A 82 -8.14 -2.84 -5.00
C LEU A 82 -7.56 -1.43 -4.80
N HIS A 83 -7.34 -0.69 -5.89
CA HIS A 83 -6.68 0.62 -5.89
C HIS A 83 -7.62 1.79 -6.20
N LYS A 84 -8.93 1.55 -6.22
CA LYS A 84 -9.94 2.60 -6.27
C LYS A 84 -10.21 3.13 -4.86
N LYS A 85 -10.13 4.44 -4.68
CA LYS A 85 -10.50 5.09 -3.41
C LYS A 85 -12.00 4.91 -3.17
N LYS A 86 -12.36 4.21 -2.09
CA LYS A 86 -13.74 4.06 -1.66
C LYS A 86 -14.14 5.27 -0.81
N LYS A 87 -15.18 5.98 -1.21
CA LYS A 87 -15.80 7.04 -0.41
C LYS A 87 -16.63 6.45 0.73
N LYS A 88 -16.95 7.29 1.71
CA LYS A 88 -17.75 6.92 2.90
C LYS A 88 -19.18 6.49 2.56
N ASP A 89 -19.72 6.97 1.44
CA ASP A 89 -21.04 6.61 0.90
C ASP A 89 -21.06 5.24 0.19
N GLY A 90 -19.90 4.56 0.10
CA GLY A 90 -19.75 3.29 -0.61
C GLY A 90 -19.42 3.42 -2.08
N THR A 91 -19.50 4.63 -2.65
CA THR A 91 -19.14 4.93 -4.04
C THR A 91 -17.61 4.86 -4.19
N ARG A 92 -17.12 4.38 -5.33
CA ARG A 92 -15.68 4.39 -5.63
C ARG A 92 -15.34 5.59 -6.52
N GLU A 93 -14.35 6.39 -6.12
CA GLU A 93 -13.84 7.51 -6.93
C GLU A 93 -13.10 6.99 -8.17
N HIS A 94 -13.05 7.85 -9.20
CA HIS A 94 -12.19 7.64 -10.36
C HIS A 94 -10.73 7.54 -9.88
N TRP A 95 -10.06 6.52 -10.41
CA TRP A 95 -8.72 6.10 -10.05
C TRP A 95 -7.67 7.23 -10.27
N VAL A 96 -6.63 7.29 -9.43
CA VAL A 96 -5.63 8.38 -9.43
C VAL A 96 -4.19 7.83 -9.48
N GLU A 97 -3.91 6.69 -10.12
CA GLU A 97 -2.53 6.21 -10.22
C GLU A 97 -2.04 6.07 -11.67
N THR A 98 -2.19 7.12 -12.48
CA THR A 98 -1.73 7.20 -13.89
C THR A 98 -0.35 6.60 -14.18
N HIS A 99 0.51 6.49 -13.16
CA HIS A 99 1.80 5.81 -13.22
C HIS A 99 1.73 4.30 -13.50
N TYR A 100 0.76 3.54 -12.97
CA TYR A 100 0.69 2.10 -13.24
C TYR A 100 0.27 1.80 -14.68
N HIS A 101 -0.80 2.41 -15.20
CA HIS A 101 -1.19 2.20 -16.60
C HIS A 101 -0.09 2.65 -17.56
N LYS A 102 0.58 3.78 -17.29
CA LYS A 102 1.73 4.22 -18.08
C LYS A 102 2.86 3.19 -18.08
N ARG A 103 3.21 2.64 -16.92
CA ARG A 103 4.26 1.61 -16.80
C ARG A 103 3.85 0.27 -17.42
N LEU A 104 2.57 -0.09 -17.30
CA LEU A 104 2.00 -1.27 -17.95
C LEU A 104 2.09 -1.12 -19.48
N GLU A 105 1.73 0.04 -20.01
CA GLU A 105 1.79 0.37 -21.43
C GLU A 105 3.25 0.38 -21.95
N GLU A 106 4.18 0.97 -21.21
CA GLU A 106 5.63 0.92 -21.52
C GLU A 106 6.16 -0.53 -21.54
N CYS A 107 5.76 -1.36 -20.57
CA CYS A 107 6.14 -2.78 -20.56
C CYS A 107 5.54 -3.55 -21.73
N GLN A 108 4.27 -3.31 -22.07
CA GLN A 108 3.62 -3.93 -23.23
C GLN A 108 4.26 -3.53 -24.55
N GLN A 109 4.76 -2.30 -24.68
CA GLN A 109 5.49 -1.83 -25.86
C GLN A 109 6.89 -2.46 -26.00
N THR A 110 7.49 -2.90 -24.89
CA THR A 110 8.85 -3.47 -24.87
C THR A 110 8.86 -4.99 -25.02
N GLN A 111 7.71 -5.65 -24.86
CA GLN A 111 7.53 -7.11 -24.97
C GLN A 111 7.00 -7.51 -26.37
N PRO A 112 7.24 -8.75 -26.83
CA PRO A 112 6.60 -9.27 -28.03
C PRO A 112 5.06 -9.22 -27.92
N PRO A 113 4.31 -8.98 -29.01
CA PRO A 113 2.86 -8.66 -28.98
C PRO A 113 1.91 -9.69 -28.35
N SER A 114 2.39 -10.82 -27.84
CA SER A 114 1.57 -11.97 -27.43
C SER A 114 1.89 -12.50 -26.03
N THR A 115 2.82 -11.90 -25.28
CA THR A 115 3.20 -12.41 -23.96
C THR A 115 2.60 -11.54 -22.87
N GLN A 116 1.67 -12.08 -22.09
CA GLN A 116 1.23 -11.39 -20.88
C GLN A 116 2.40 -11.33 -19.87
N PRO A 117 2.56 -10.20 -19.13
CA PRO A 117 3.59 -10.10 -18.12
C PRO A 117 3.48 -11.24 -17.11
N THR A 118 4.61 -11.86 -16.77
CA THR A 118 4.63 -12.93 -15.77
C THR A 118 4.27 -12.37 -14.38
N PRO A 119 3.86 -13.21 -13.42
CA PRO A 119 3.59 -12.74 -12.06
C PRO A 119 4.77 -11.96 -11.42
N ASP A 120 6.00 -12.31 -11.76
CA ASP A 120 7.21 -11.63 -11.29
C ASP A 120 7.43 -10.27 -11.97
N ASP A 121 7.14 -10.16 -13.27
CA ASP A 121 7.15 -8.89 -14.01
C ASP A 121 6.11 -7.92 -13.42
N MET A 122 4.93 -8.47 -13.08
CA MET A 122 3.89 -7.73 -12.39
C MET A 122 4.41 -7.27 -11.02
N ALA A 123 4.87 -8.16 -10.15
CA ALA A 123 5.39 -7.80 -8.82
C ALA A 123 6.47 -6.69 -8.87
N SER A 124 7.31 -6.71 -9.91
CA SER A 124 8.34 -5.70 -10.15
C SER A 124 7.74 -4.35 -10.57
N LEU A 125 6.83 -4.33 -11.54
CA LEU A 125 6.08 -3.14 -11.95
C LEU A 125 5.34 -2.48 -10.79
N TRP A 126 4.76 -3.32 -9.94
CA TRP A 126 4.06 -2.92 -8.74
C TRP A 126 4.96 -2.27 -7.70
N THR A 127 6.14 -2.85 -7.44
CA THR A 127 7.12 -2.30 -6.50
C THR A 127 7.59 -0.93 -6.95
N GLU A 128 7.77 -0.73 -8.26
CA GLU A 128 8.18 0.55 -8.83
C GLU A 128 7.06 1.61 -8.79
N ALA A 129 5.84 1.23 -9.15
CA ALA A 129 4.69 2.14 -9.15
C ALA A 129 4.25 2.56 -7.72
N ALA A 130 4.32 1.63 -6.76
CA ALA A 130 3.96 1.88 -5.37
C ALA A 130 5.09 2.54 -4.56
N GLY A 131 6.36 2.30 -4.94
CA GLY A 131 7.56 2.71 -4.21
C GLY A 131 8.08 4.11 -4.51
N GLY A 132 7.31 4.96 -5.20
CA GLY A 132 7.73 6.28 -5.68
C GLY A 132 8.63 7.02 -4.69
N VAL A 133 9.88 7.24 -5.08
CA VAL A 133 10.85 8.03 -4.30
C VAL A 133 10.38 9.47 -4.27
N ASN A 134 10.09 10.00 -3.09
CA ASN A 134 10.08 11.44 -2.87
C ASN A 134 11.51 11.94 -3.07
N LYS A 135 11.74 12.69 -4.17
CA LYS A 135 12.98 13.38 -4.46
C LYS A 135 12.96 14.78 -3.87
#